data_AF-A0A258JWU4-F1
#
_entry.id   AF-A0A258JWU4-F1
#
_cell.length_a   1.000
_cell.length_b   1.000
_cell.length_c   1.000
_cell.angle_alpha   90.00
_cell.angle_beta   90.00
_cell.angle_gamma   90.00
#
_symmetry.space_group_name_H-M   'P 1'
#
loop_
_entity.id
_entity.type
_entity.pdbx_description
1 polymer ?
#
loop_
_entity_poly.entity_id
_entity_poly.type
_entity_poly.pdbx_seq_one_letter_code
_entity_poly.pdbx_strand_id
1 'polypeptide(L)' 'MSALKQRRARALPDVFQRWFAARGWAPRTHQLDLLAAARAGKSTLLIAPTGAGKTLAGFLPTLVELTEARAAPPK' A
#
# COMPACT_ATOMS: atom_id res chain seq x y z
N MET A 1 14.14 -15.76 3.21
CA MET A 1 12.90 -14.96 3.41
C MET A 1 13.06 -13.43 3.29
N SER A 2 14.28 -12.87 3.14
CA SER A 2 14.50 -11.40 3.17
C SER A 2 14.09 -10.64 1.87
N ALA A 3 14.38 -11.21 0.70
CA ALA A 3 14.17 -10.52 -0.59
C ALA A 3 12.69 -10.30 -0.98
N LEU A 4 11.77 -11.19 -0.55
CA LEU A 4 10.33 -11.03 -0.84
C LEU A 4 9.73 -9.87 0.00
N LYS A 5 10.21 -9.70 1.23
CA LYS A 5 9.82 -8.61 2.14
C LYS A 5 10.31 -7.27 1.61
N GLN A 6 11.52 -7.22 1.05
CA GLN A 6 12.12 -6.04 0.44
C GLN A 6 11.42 -5.63 -0.87
N ARG A 7 11.08 -6.58 -1.75
CA ARG A 7 10.28 -6.30 -2.97
C ARG A 7 8.91 -5.72 -2.65
N ARG A 8 8.26 -6.25 -1.61
CA ARG A 8 6.97 -5.76 -1.12
C ARG A 8 7.08 -4.36 -0.47
N ALA A 9 8.15 -4.08 0.27
CA ALA A 9 8.41 -2.74 0.81
C ALA A 9 8.62 -1.70 -0.31
N ARG A 10 9.34 -2.06 -1.38
CA ARG A 10 9.58 -1.19 -2.54
C ARG A 10 8.33 -0.93 -3.39
N ALA A 11 7.26 -1.71 -3.20
CA ALA A 11 5.99 -1.44 -3.85
C ALA A 11 5.28 -0.20 -3.27
N LEU A 12 5.64 0.23 -2.06
CA LEU A 12 4.98 1.33 -1.37
C LEU A 12 5.80 2.63 -1.52
N PRO A 13 5.21 3.77 -1.91
CA PRO A 13 5.95 5.03 -1.96
C PRO A 13 6.59 5.41 -0.62
N ASP A 14 7.74 6.07 -0.67
CA ASP A 14 8.56 6.34 0.53
C ASP A 14 7.82 7.13 1.61
N VAL A 15 6.89 8.02 1.23
CA VAL A 15 6.07 8.77 2.19
C VAL A 15 5.24 7.85 3.09
N PHE A 16 4.67 6.78 2.53
CA PHE A 16 3.92 5.81 3.31
C PHE A 16 4.84 4.87 4.08
N GLN A 17 5.99 4.47 3.51
CA GLN A 17 6.99 3.69 4.26
C GLN A 17 7.41 4.43 5.54
N ARG A 18 7.73 5.74 5.44
CA ARG A 18 8.06 6.58 6.59
C ARG A 18 6.89 6.73 7.56
N TRP A 19 5.67 6.90 7.07
CA TRP A 19 4.47 7.01 7.91
C TRP A 19 4.20 5.73 8.73
N PHE A 20 4.38 4.55 8.12
CA PHE A 20 4.31 3.28 8.85
C PHE A 20 5.41 3.21 9.92
N ALA A 21 6.66 3.49 9.54
CA ALA A 21 7.80 3.43 10.45
C ALA A 21 7.67 4.41 11.64
N ALA A 22 7.19 5.64 11.41
CA ALA A 22 6.96 6.65 12.45
C ALA A 22 5.93 6.22 13.51
N ARG A 23 5.07 5.25 13.17
CA ARG A 23 4.08 4.66 14.09
C ARG A 23 4.57 3.35 14.71
N GLY A 24 5.81 2.93 14.40
CA GLY A 24 6.32 1.60 14.76
C GLY A 24 5.57 0.46 14.03
N TRP A 25 4.89 0.76 12.92
CA TRP A 25 4.11 -0.20 12.16
C TRP A 25 4.87 -0.70 10.94
N ALA A 26 4.49 -1.88 10.47
CA ALA A 26 4.87 -2.39 9.16
C ALA A 26 3.61 -2.64 8.32
N PRO A 27 3.64 -2.38 7.01
CA PRO A 27 2.52 -2.69 6.13
C PRO A 27 2.25 -4.20 6.17
N ARG A 28 0.98 -4.56 6.32
CA ARG A 28 0.55 -5.96 6.32
C ARG A 28 0.57 -6.52 4.91
N THR A 29 0.80 -7.83 4.78
CA THR A 29 0.86 -8.51 3.47
C THR A 29 -0.35 -8.21 2.59
N HIS A 30 -1.57 -8.31 3.15
CA HIS A 30 -2.80 -8.04 2.39
C HIS A 30 -2.96 -6.59 1.94
N GLN A 31 -2.34 -5.61 2.62
CA GLN A 31 -2.35 -4.21 2.20
C GLN A 31 -1.51 -4.02 0.94
N LEU A 32 -0.35 -4.69 0.88
CA LEU A 32 0.55 -4.65 -0.26
C LEU A 32 0.00 -5.47 -1.44
N ASP A 33 -0.67 -6.59 -1.17
CA ASP A 33 -1.32 -7.38 -2.21
C ASP A 33 -2.50 -6.62 -2.84
N LEU A 34 -3.30 -5.88 -2.04
CA LEU A 34 -4.34 -4.99 -2.56
C LEU A 34 -3.76 -3.86 -3.43
N LEU A 35 -2.66 -3.25 -2.99
CA LEU A 35 -1.96 -2.22 -3.76
C LEU A 35 -1.48 -2.77 -5.11
N ALA A 36 -0.92 -3.98 -5.12
CA ALA A 36 -0.49 -4.64 -6.35
C ALA A 36 -1.67 -4.96 -7.29
N ALA A 37 -2.80 -5.43 -6.75
CA ALA A 37 -4.00 -5.72 -7.53
C ALA A 37 -4.61 -4.45 -8.14
N ALA A 38 -4.68 -3.36 -7.36
CA ALA A 38 -5.17 -2.06 -7.83
C ALA A 38 -4.29 -1.49 -8.94
N ARG A 39 -2.95 -1.54 -8.80
CA ARG A 39 -2.01 -1.14 -9.86
C ARG A 39 -2.15 -1.97 -11.14
N ALA A 40 -2.61 -3.21 -11.03
CA ALA A 40 -2.91 -4.08 -12.16
C ALA A 40 -4.33 -3.86 -12.73
N GLY A 41 -5.09 -2.86 -12.26
CA GLY A 41 -6.44 -2.57 -12.71
C GLY A 41 -7.49 -3.62 -12.31
N LYS A 42 -7.23 -4.40 -11.25
CA LYS A 42 -8.10 -5.52 -10.83
C LYS A 42 -9.02 -5.13 -9.69
N SER A 43 -10.32 -5.38 -9.86
CA SER A 43 -11.30 -5.39 -8.77
C SER A 43 -10.96 -6.49 -7.76
N THR A 44 -11.00 -6.17 -6.47
CA THR A 44 -10.59 -7.10 -5.39
C THR A 44 -11.61 -7.09 -4.25
N LEU A 45 -11.94 -8.28 -3.73
CA LEU A 45 -12.71 -8.45 -2.49
C LEU A 45 -11.76 -8.79 -1.35
N LEU A 46 -11.67 -7.92 -0.33
CA LEU A 46 -10.88 -8.18 0.86
C LEU A 46 -11.75 -8.70 2.00
N ILE A 47 -11.47 -9.93 2.45
CA ILE A 47 -12.07 -10.54 3.63
C ILE A 47 -11.02 -10.56 4.74
N ALA A 48 -11.28 -9.84 5.84
CA ALA A 48 -10.39 -9.77 7.00
C ALA A 48 -11.19 -9.50 8.28
N PRO A 49 -10.75 -10.02 9.45
CA PRO A 49 -11.42 -9.76 10.72
C PRO A 49 -11.35 -8.28 11.12
N THR A 50 -12.16 -7.88 12.11
CA THR A 50 -12.05 -6.53 12.71
C THR A 50 -10.65 -6.32 13.29
N GLY A 51 -10.15 -5.07 13.26
CA GLY A 51 -8.78 -4.76 13.71
C GLY A 51 -7.65 -5.19 12.76
N ALA A 52 -7.92 -6.02 11.74
CA ALA A 52 -6.90 -6.45 10.76
C ALA A 52 -6.43 -5.34 9.80
N GLY A 53 -6.96 -4.12 9.91
CA GLY A 53 -6.54 -2.98 9.08
C GLY A 53 -7.13 -2.96 7.68
N LYS A 54 -8.31 -3.57 7.48
CA LYS A 54 -9.03 -3.59 6.19
C LYS A 54 -9.33 -2.19 5.64
N THR A 55 -9.58 -1.21 6.52
CA THR A 55 -9.84 0.18 6.13
C THR A 55 -8.62 0.77 5.45
N LEU A 56 -7.45 0.70 6.09
CA LEU A 56 -6.21 1.17 5.48
C LEU A 56 -5.91 0.38 4.19
N ALA A 57 -6.13 -0.93 4.18
CA ALA A 57 -5.93 -1.74 2.97
C ALA A 57 -6.78 -1.25 1.78
N GLY A 58 -8.05 -0.91 2.01
CA GLY A 58 -8.95 -0.41 0.97
C GLY A 58 -8.63 0.99 0.48
N PHE A 59 -8.14 1.89 1.34
CA PHE A 59 -7.81 3.27 0.96
C PHE A 59 -6.37 3.45 0.45
N LEU A 60 -5.44 2.54 0.81
CA LEU A 60 -4.03 2.67 0.47
C LEU A 60 -3.77 2.85 -1.04
N PRO A 61 -4.44 2.12 -1.96
CA PRO A 61 -4.24 2.32 -3.39
C PRO A 61 -4.56 3.75 -3.86
N THR A 62 -5.71 4.31 -3.45
CA THR A 62 -6.12 5.67 -3.81
C THR A 62 -5.16 6.72 -3.22
N LEU A 63 -4.71 6.53 -1.98
CA LEU A 63 -3.75 7.43 -1.36
C LEU A 63 -2.40 7.42 -2.10
N VAL A 64 -1.94 6.23 -2.53
CA VAL A 64 -0.74 6.09 -3.35
C VAL A 64 -0.88 6.81 -4.68
N GLU A 65 -1.98 6.57 -5.39
CA GLU A 65 -2.29 7.23 -6.67
C GLU A 65 -2.29 8.76 -6.55
N LEU A 66 -2.94 9.32 -5.52
CA LEU A 66 -2.97 10.76 -5.27
C LEU A 66 -1.56 11.34 -5.04
N THR A 67 -0.70 10.62 -4.32
CA THR A 67 0.68 11.08 -4.08
C THR A 67 1.55 11.01 -5.33
N GLU A 68 1.37 9.99 -6.16
CA GLU A 68 2.09 9.82 -7.42
C GLU A 68 1.63 10.84 -8.47
N ALA A 69 0.32 11.11 -8.57
CA ALA A 69 -0.24 12.13 -9.46
C ALA A 69 0.26 13.54 -9.15
N ARG A 70 0.44 13.87 -7.86
CA ARG A 70 0.99 15.16 -7.42
C ARG A 70 2.49 15.31 -7.71
N ALA A 71 3.22 14.21 -7.92
CA ALA A 71 4.64 14.22 -8.23
C ALA A 71 4.93 14.31 -9.74
N ALA A 72 3.93 14.07 -10.60
CA ALA A 72 4.08 14.20 -12.04
C ALA A 72 4.11 15.68 -12.45
N PRO A 73 5.00 16.09 -13.37
CA PRO A 73 4.99 17.44 -13.92
C PRO A 73 3.65 17.70 -14.64
N PRO A 74 3.14 18.95 -14.63
CA PRO A 74 1.96 19.29 -15.42
C PRO A 74 2.22 19.01 -16.90
N LYS A 75 1.21 18.46 -17.57
CA LYS A 75 1.22 18.28 -19.03
C LYS A 75 1.20 19.61 -19.76
#